data_AF-A0A2R7R1Y5-F1
#
_entry.id   AF-A0A2R7R1Y5-F1
#
_cell.length_a   1.000
_cell.length_b   1.000
_cell.length_c   1.000
_cell.angle_alpha   90.00
_cell.angle_beta   90.00
_cell.angle_gamma   90.00
#
_symmetry.space_group_name_H-M   'P 1'
#
loop_
_entity.id
_entity.type
_entity.pdbx_description
1 polymer ?
#
loop_
_entity_poly.entity_id
_entity_poly.type
_entity_poly.pdbx_seq_one_letter_code
_entity_poly.pdbx_strand_id
1 'polypeptide(L)'
;MRAYKEANDCLLYHSARHEVDALLEGKQWNSLSSETLATLEAMDASASRVLSTVKTLDAFCSGSDPQALAEASSAAVFDAAVRGNPDAEVCFVMSGISASDGSESASFVKSLVDRYVAYAPVFSQKALERGDPRVAVRALARYAASPAVHPSWRDGVPKADPVLTWRGARLASLRSLPEQRERIEYNLAELRALGILSPTQISQADAWAAATFARQFSGQAPINVDAAEQCYSSPGVAP
;
A
#
# COMPACT_ATOMS: atom_id res chain seq x y z
N MET A 1 -4.25 -5.95 20.70
CA MET A 1 -4.14 -4.48 20.51
C MET A 1 -2.68 -4.06 20.50
N ARG A 2 -1.97 -4.25 21.62
CA ARG A 2 -0.50 -4.38 21.65
C ARG A 2 -0.02 -5.41 20.61
N ALA A 3 -0.63 -6.60 20.64
CA ALA A 3 -0.28 -7.73 19.76
C ALA A 3 -0.32 -7.48 18.24
N TYR A 4 -1.21 -6.60 17.71
CA TYR A 4 -1.25 -6.32 16.26
C TYR A 4 -0.13 -5.38 15.85
N LYS A 5 0.04 -4.30 16.61
CA LYS A 5 1.18 -3.38 16.43
C LYS A 5 2.50 -4.12 16.62
N GLU A 6 2.60 -4.93 17.66
CA GLU A 6 3.76 -5.78 17.93
C GLU A 6 4.01 -6.78 16.81
N ALA A 7 2.96 -7.44 16.28
CA ALA A 7 3.11 -8.33 15.13
C ALA A 7 3.57 -7.60 13.88
N ASN A 8 3.00 -6.44 13.58
CA ASN A 8 3.38 -5.63 12.43
C ASN A 8 4.80 -5.05 12.57
N ASP A 9 5.16 -4.55 13.75
CA ASP A 9 6.50 -4.06 14.06
C ASP A 9 7.51 -5.22 13.91
N CYS A 10 7.16 -6.42 14.37
CA CYS A 10 8.02 -7.59 14.18
C CYS A 10 8.09 -8.08 12.73
N LEU A 11 7.02 -7.96 11.94
CA LEU A 11 7.09 -8.21 10.49
C LEU A 11 7.99 -7.21 9.77
N LEU A 12 7.89 -5.92 10.11
CA LEU A 12 8.78 -4.89 9.59
C LEU A 12 10.23 -5.15 9.99
N TYR A 13 10.46 -5.59 11.23
CA TYR A 13 11.77 -6.04 11.70
C TYR A 13 12.30 -7.22 10.87
N HIS A 14 11.52 -8.27 10.64
CA HIS A 14 11.98 -9.45 9.90
C HIS A 14 12.24 -9.14 8.42
N SER A 15 11.38 -8.36 7.76
CA SER A 15 11.61 -7.86 6.40
C SER A 15 12.88 -7.01 6.34
N ALA A 16 13.07 -6.09 7.29
CA ALA A 16 14.26 -5.25 7.35
C ALA A 16 15.53 -6.06 7.64
N ARG A 17 15.45 -7.09 8.48
CA ARG A 17 16.53 -8.02 8.78
C ARG A 17 16.95 -8.78 7.53
N HIS A 18 15.99 -9.34 6.79
CA HIS A 18 16.25 -10.04 5.54
C HIS A 18 16.86 -9.12 4.48
N GLU A 19 16.39 -7.87 4.37
CA GLU A 19 17.00 -6.88 3.47
C GLU A 19 18.44 -6.55 3.87
N VAL A 20 18.73 -6.41 5.17
CA VAL A 20 20.11 -6.27 5.66
C VAL A 20 20.92 -7.50 5.26
N ASP A 21 20.48 -8.70 5.62
CA ASP A 21 21.21 -9.94 5.33
C ASP A 21 21.46 -10.12 3.81
N ALA A 22 20.48 -9.82 2.95
CA ALA A 22 20.63 -9.83 1.50
C ALA A 22 21.61 -8.77 0.98
N LEU A 23 21.67 -7.58 1.59
CA LEU A 23 22.69 -6.56 1.28
C LEU A 23 24.09 -7.01 1.70
N LEU A 24 24.20 -7.80 2.77
CA LEU A 24 25.46 -8.38 3.25
C LEU A 24 25.92 -9.56 2.36
N GLU A 25 24.99 -10.38 1.86
CA GLU A 25 25.28 -11.54 1.00
C GLU A 25 25.51 -11.16 -0.48
N GLY A 26 24.74 -10.21 -1.01
CA GLY A 26 24.71 -9.86 -2.45
C GLY A 26 25.89 -9.03 -2.96
N LYS A 27 26.76 -8.56 -2.06
CA LYS A 27 27.99 -7.86 -2.40
C LYS A 27 29.13 -8.62 -1.75
N GLN A 28 30.17 -8.95 -2.52
CA GLN A 28 31.44 -9.51 -2.05
C GLN A 28 32.19 -8.56 -1.09
N TRP A 29 31.60 -8.22 0.06
CA TRP A 29 32.28 -7.55 1.16
C TRP A 29 33.10 -8.61 1.89
N ASN A 30 34.31 -8.87 1.38
CA ASN A 30 35.18 -9.95 1.86
C ASN A 30 35.64 -9.80 3.33
N SER A 31 35.25 -8.73 4.04
CA SER A 31 35.27 -8.67 5.49
C SER A 31 34.47 -7.47 6.01
N LEU A 32 33.46 -7.71 6.86
CA LEU A 32 32.76 -6.69 7.66
C LEU A 32 33.35 -6.55 9.07
N SER A 33 34.49 -7.18 9.37
CA SER A 33 35.12 -7.04 10.70
C SER A 33 35.58 -5.60 11.00
N SER A 34 35.49 -4.69 10.02
CA SER A 34 35.91 -3.29 10.10
C SER A 34 34.82 -2.25 9.78
N GLU A 35 33.62 -2.64 9.34
CA GLU A 35 32.56 -1.65 9.05
C GLU A 35 31.59 -1.52 10.23
N THR A 36 31.31 -0.27 10.61
CA THR A 36 30.44 0.05 11.74
C THR A 36 29.05 0.46 11.25
N LEU A 37 28.04 0.33 12.10
CA LEU A 37 26.66 0.77 11.83
C LEU A 37 26.59 2.21 11.27
N ALA A 38 27.48 3.09 11.75
CA ALA A 38 27.59 4.48 11.31
C ALA A 38 28.09 4.64 9.87
N THR A 39 28.87 3.67 9.36
CA THR A 39 29.41 3.67 8.00
C THR A 39 28.31 3.32 6.98
N LEU A 40 27.40 2.41 7.34
CA LEU A 40 26.26 2.02 6.50
C LEU A 40 25.12 3.06 6.54
N GLU A 41 24.90 3.71 7.69
CA GLU A 41 23.96 4.84 7.81
C GLU A 41 24.35 6.02 6.89
N ALA A 42 25.65 6.24 6.67
CA ALA A 42 26.15 7.36 5.87
C ALA A 42 26.02 7.18 4.34
N MET A 43 25.73 5.97 3.85
CA MET A 43 25.80 5.65 2.41
C MET A 43 24.44 5.60 1.71
N ASP A 44 23.34 5.38 2.44
CA ASP A 44 21.99 5.32 1.87
C ASP A 44 20.90 5.61 2.92
N ALA A 45 19.99 6.55 2.60
CA ALA A 45 18.86 6.91 3.46
C ALA A 45 17.85 5.76 3.60
N SER A 46 17.75 4.88 2.59
CA SER A 46 16.93 3.67 2.67
C SER A 46 17.54 2.67 3.66
N ALA A 47 18.84 2.37 3.52
CA ALA A 47 19.57 1.51 4.44
C ALA A 47 19.50 2.02 5.90
N SER A 48 19.57 3.34 6.12
CA SER A 48 19.40 3.95 7.45
C SER A 48 18.04 3.66 8.10
N ARG A 49 16.94 3.69 7.32
CA ARG A 49 15.60 3.34 7.84
C ARG A 49 15.48 1.86 8.17
N VAL A 50 16.04 1.01 7.32
CA VAL A 50 16.06 -0.45 7.52
C VAL A 50 16.85 -0.79 8.79
N LEU A 51 18.06 -0.25 8.95
CA LEU A 51 18.93 -0.48 10.11
C LEU A 51 18.34 0.05 11.42
N SER A 52 17.72 1.24 11.40
CA SER A 52 17.06 1.79 12.59
C SER A 52 15.85 0.96 13.02
N THR A 53 15.09 0.40 12.07
CA THR A 53 13.98 -0.53 12.34
C THR A 53 14.50 -1.81 13.00
N VAL A 54 15.56 -2.42 12.45
CA VAL A 54 16.21 -3.60 13.05
C VAL A 54 16.67 -3.31 14.47
N LYS A 55 17.44 -2.23 14.69
CA LYS A 55 17.99 -1.87 16.00
C LYS A 55 16.93 -1.58 17.06
N THR A 56 15.83 -0.95 16.67
CA THR A 56 14.75 -0.56 17.60
C THR A 56 13.94 -1.77 18.05
N LEU A 57 13.80 -2.78 17.20
CA LEU A 57 12.86 -3.89 17.39
C LEU A 57 13.53 -5.24 17.67
N ASP A 58 14.86 -5.35 17.56
CA ASP A 58 15.64 -6.59 17.73
C ASP A 58 15.35 -7.32 19.05
N ALA A 59 15.46 -6.62 20.18
CA ALA A 59 15.23 -7.21 21.50
C ALA A 59 13.78 -7.64 21.74
N PHE A 60 12.84 -7.07 20.99
CA PHE A 60 11.41 -7.32 21.14
C PHE A 60 10.90 -8.41 20.18
N CYS A 61 11.49 -8.50 18.99
CA CYS A 61 11.01 -9.36 17.90
C CYS A 61 11.88 -10.60 17.65
N SER A 62 13.11 -10.63 18.18
CA SER A 62 13.99 -11.79 18.04
C SER A 62 13.35 -13.07 18.60
N GLY A 63 13.27 -14.11 17.76
CA GLY A 63 12.65 -15.39 18.08
C GLY A 63 11.14 -15.49 17.82
N SER A 64 10.51 -14.43 17.31
CA SER A 64 9.13 -14.52 16.81
C SER A 64 9.08 -15.29 15.50
N ASP A 65 8.01 -16.05 15.27
CA ASP A 65 7.74 -16.74 14.01
C ASP A 65 7.15 -15.75 12.99
N PRO A 66 7.87 -15.41 11.90
CA PRO A 66 7.38 -14.47 10.89
C PRO A 66 6.04 -14.87 10.28
N GLN A 67 5.81 -16.17 10.09
CA GLN A 67 4.55 -16.66 9.52
C GLN A 67 3.38 -16.42 10.48
N ALA A 68 3.54 -16.75 11.76
CA ALA A 68 2.52 -16.51 12.78
C ALA A 68 2.20 -15.00 12.93
N LEU A 69 3.21 -14.13 12.82
CA LEU A 69 3.01 -12.69 12.85
C LEU A 69 2.26 -12.19 11.60
N ALA A 70 2.59 -12.71 10.42
CA ALA A 70 1.92 -12.37 9.16
C ALA A 70 0.45 -12.78 9.19
N GLU A 71 0.16 -13.98 9.70
CA GLU A 71 -1.19 -14.49 9.90
C GLU A 71 -1.99 -13.60 10.87
N ALA A 72 -1.41 -13.28 12.03
CA ALA A 72 -2.06 -12.44 13.04
C ALA A 72 -2.31 -11.01 12.54
N SER A 73 -1.34 -10.43 11.82
CA SER A 73 -1.45 -9.10 11.23
C SER A 73 -2.54 -9.06 10.16
N SER A 74 -2.50 -10.01 9.21
CA SER A 74 -3.50 -10.10 8.14
C SER A 74 -4.91 -10.31 8.69
N ALA A 75 -5.07 -11.18 9.69
CA ALA A 75 -6.36 -11.43 10.33
C ALA A 75 -6.92 -10.19 11.02
N ALA A 76 -6.10 -9.44 11.76
CA ALA A 76 -6.55 -8.25 12.47
C ALA A 76 -7.01 -7.13 11.52
N VAL A 77 -6.26 -6.87 10.42
CA VAL A 77 -6.67 -5.90 9.40
C VAL A 77 -8.00 -6.33 8.77
N PHE A 78 -8.10 -7.60 8.41
CA PHE A 78 -9.30 -8.13 7.78
C PHE A 78 -10.53 -8.03 8.70
N ASP A 79 -10.40 -8.43 9.96
CA ASP A 79 -11.49 -8.36 10.94
C ASP A 79 -11.96 -6.93 11.17
N ALA A 80 -11.03 -5.96 11.26
CA ALA A 80 -11.36 -4.55 11.39
C ALA A 80 -12.06 -4.01 10.12
N ALA A 81 -11.59 -4.39 8.94
CA ALA A 81 -12.17 -3.99 7.66
C ALA A 81 -13.61 -4.53 7.49
N VAL A 82 -13.84 -5.79 7.83
CA VAL A 82 -15.18 -6.42 7.78
C VAL A 82 -16.14 -5.78 8.80
N ARG A 83 -15.63 -5.29 9.92
CA ARG A 83 -16.41 -4.48 10.90
C ARG A 83 -16.68 -3.05 10.42
N GLY A 84 -16.20 -2.66 9.24
CA GLY A 84 -16.46 -1.37 8.61
C GLY A 84 -15.50 -0.27 9.01
N ASN A 85 -14.31 -0.60 9.53
CA ASN A 85 -13.29 0.41 9.80
C ASN A 85 -12.73 0.98 8.47
N PRO A 86 -12.85 2.30 8.20
CA PRO A 86 -12.44 2.88 6.92
C PRO A 86 -10.95 2.73 6.61
N ASP A 87 -10.08 2.83 7.61
CA ASP A 87 -8.64 2.76 7.44
C ASP A 87 -8.18 1.30 7.26
N ALA A 88 -8.80 0.36 7.96
CA ALA A 88 -8.57 -1.08 7.74
C ALA A 88 -9.02 -1.53 6.35
N GLU A 89 -10.14 -1.01 5.84
CA GLU A 89 -10.60 -1.26 4.47
C GLU A 89 -9.53 -0.79 3.46
N VAL A 90 -9.02 0.43 3.63
CA VAL A 90 -7.97 0.99 2.76
C VAL A 90 -6.69 0.16 2.87
N CYS A 91 -6.26 -0.14 4.09
CA CYS A 91 -5.08 -0.97 4.36
C CYS A 91 -5.18 -2.36 3.75
N PHE A 92 -6.31 -3.05 3.90
CA PHE A 92 -6.53 -4.33 3.25
C PHE A 92 -6.33 -4.22 1.73
N VAL A 93 -6.92 -3.21 1.10
CA VAL A 93 -6.80 -2.97 -0.34
C VAL A 93 -5.35 -2.68 -0.74
N MET A 94 -4.66 -1.82 0.03
CA MET A 94 -3.32 -1.33 -0.28
C MET A 94 -2.22 -2.35 0.04
N SER A 95 -2.34 -3.14 1.10
CA SER A 95 -1.38 -4.20 1.43
C SER A 95 -1.45 -5.37 0.44
N GLY A 96 -2.60 -5.65 -0.16
CA GLY A 96 -2.70 -6.78 -1.10
C GLY A 96 -2.54 -8.13 -0.40
N ILE A 97 -1.92 -9.08 -1.11
CA ILE A 97 -1.40 -10.32 -0.52
C ILE A 97 0.02 -10.07 0.01
N SER A 98 0.16 -9.32 1.11
CA SER A 98 1.48 -9.07 1.68
C SER A 98 2.03 -10.37 2.29
N ALA A 99 2.98 -10.99 1.60
CA ALA A 99 3.85 -12.02 2.13
C ALA A 99 5.02 -11.34 2.87
N SER A 100 5.40 -11.83 4.04
CA SER A 100 6.48 -11.32 4.89
C SER A 100 7.86 -11.56 4.30
N ASP A 101 8.06 -12.62 3.52
CA ASP A 101 9.38 -13.03 3.00
C ASP A 101 9.34 -14.18 1.97
N GLY A 102 8.17 -14.69 1.58
CA GLY A 102 8.06 -15.80 0.63
C GLY A 102 8.23 -17.19 1.27
N SER A 103 8.36 -17.27 2.60
CA SER A 103 8.43 -18.52 3.36
C SER A 103 7.05 -19.12 3.69
N GLU A 104 5.97 -18.47 3.27
CA GLU A 104 4.61 -18.86 3.63
C GLU A 104 4.17 -20.20 3.02
N SER A 105 3.38 -20.94 3.79
CA SER A 105 2.71 -22.12 3.26
C SER A 105 1.79 -21.75 2.08
N ALA A 106 1.78 -22.59 1.04
CA ALA A 106 0.90 -22.41 -0.12
C ALA A 106 -0.59 -22.31 0.27
N SER A 107 -1.00 -22.99 1.34
CA SER A 107 -2.34 -22.88 1.92
C SER A 107 -2.63 -21.50 2.49
N PHE A 108 -1.67 -20.88 3.18
CA PHE A 108 -1.85 -19.54 3.72
C PHE A 108 -1.94 -18.52 2.60
N VAL A 109 -1.02 -18.57 1.62
CA VAL A 109 -1.05 -17.69 0.44
C VAL A 109 -2.37 -17.81 -0.31
N LYS A 110 -2.86 -19.04 -0.54
CA LYS A 110 -4.17 -19.25 -1.17
C LYS A 110 -5.30 -18.59 -0.36
N SER A 111 -5.29 -18.72 0.96
CA SER A 111 -6.30 -18.08 1.81
C SER A 111 -6.27 -16.54 1.71
N LEU A 112 -5.09 -15.94 1.57
CA LEU A 112 -4.94 -14.50 1.36
C LEU A 112 -5.49 -14.07 0.00
N VAL A 113 -5.20 -14.83 -1.06
CA VAL A 113 -5.74 -14.59 -2.40
C VAL A 113 -7.26 -14.68 -2.39
N ASP A 114 -7.83 -15.76 -1.84
CA ASP A 114 -9.28 -15.99 -1.78
C ASP A 114 -9.98 -14.83 -1.03
N ARG A 115 -9.43 -14.41 0.12
CA ARG A 115 -9.94 -13.24 0.86
C ARG A 115 -9.83 -11.95 0.04
N TYR A 116 -8.69 -11.70 -0.59
CA TYR A 116 -8.49 -10.46 -1.34
C TYR A 116 -9.45 -10.37 -2.52
N VAL A 117 -9.60 -11.45 -3.29
CA VAL A 117 -10.54 -11.51 -4.42
C VAL A 117 -11.98 -11.28 -3.97
N ALA A 118 -12.38 -11.85 -2.83
CA ALA A 118 -13.74 -11.69 -2.31
C ALA A 118 -14.05 -10.29 -1.78
N TYR A 119 -13.11 -9.63 -1.08
CA TYR A 119 -13.41 -8.42 -0.30
C TYR A 119 -12.79 -7.13 -0.85
N ALA A 120 -11.67 -7.19 -1.56
CA ALA A 120 -11.02 -6.00 -2.10
C ALA A 120 -11.93 -5.15 -3.01
N PRO A 121 -12.83 -5.71 -3.84
CA PRO A 121 -13.75 -4.91 -4.67
C PRO A 121 -14.67 -4.02 -3.83
N VAL A 122 -15.28 -4.56 -2.78
CA VAL A 122 -16.21 -3.83 -1.91
C VAL A 122 -15.46 -2.76 -1.10
N PHE A 123 -14.29 -3.09 -0.55
CA PHE A 123 -13.49 -2.13 0.21
C PHE A 123 -12.94 -1.01 -0.68
N SER A 124 -12.53 -1.34 -1.91
CA SER A 124 -12.08 -0.37 -2.90
C SER A 124 -13.22 0.58 -3.27
N GLN A 125 -14.42 0.06 -3.54
CA GLN A 125 -15.60 0.86 -3.83
C GLN A 125 -15.89 1.87 -2.71
N LYS A 126 -15.96 1.42 -1.45
CA LYS A 126 -16.21 2.30 -0.30
C LYS A 126 -15.12 3.35 -0.11
N ALA A 127 -13.85 2.98 -0.28
CA ALA A 127 -12.73 3.92 -0.19
C ALA A 127 -12.79 4.98 -1.29
N LEU A 128 -13.14 4.61 -2.53
CA LEU A 128 -13.34 5.56 -3.63
C LEU A 128 -14.55 6.47 -3.40
N GLU A 129 -15.62 5.96 -2.80
CA GLU A 129 -16.79 6.75 -2.39
C GLU A 129 -16.40 7.85 -1.39
N ARG A 130 -15.51 7.52 -0.44
CA ARG A 130 -14.89 8.48 0.51
C ARG A 130 -13.87 9.42 -0.13
N GLY A 131 -13.41 9.12 -1.34
CA GLY A 131 -12.38 9.89 -2.04
C GLY A 131 -10.97 9.62 -1.53
N ASP A 132 -10.68 8.38 -1.12
CA ASP A 132 -9.33 7.98 -0.72
C ASP A 132 -8.35 8.10 -1.89
N PRO A 133 -7.29 8.94 -1.78
CA PRO A 133 -6.40 9.23 -2.89
C PRO A 133 -5.48 8.04 -3.23
N ARG A 134 -5.13 7.19 -2.26
CA ARG A 134 -4.21 6.06 -2.47
C ARG A 134 -4.92 4.94 -3.22
N VAL A 135 -6.12 4.58 -2.77
CA VAL A 135 -6.96 3.59 -3.45
C VAL A 135 -7.31 4.06 -4.86
N ALA A 136 -7.59 5.35 -5.05
CA ALA A 136 -7.87 5.90 -6.37
C ALA A 136 -6.70 5.75 -7.36
N VAL A 137 -5.47 6.04 -6.92
CA VAL A 137 -4.28 5.86 -7.75
C VAL A 137 -4.03 4.39 -8.05
N ARG A 138 -4.19 3.49 -7.06
CA ARG A 138 -4.08 2.03 -7.27
C ARG A 138 -5.14 1.51 -8.23
N ALA A 139 -6.39 1.95 -8.11
CA ALA A 139 -7.48 1.56 -9.00
C ALA A 139 -7.22 2.05 -10.42
N LEU A 140 -6.76 3.30 -10.58
CA LEU A 140 -6.42 3.87 -11.88
C LEU A 140 -5.31 3.08 -12.59
N ALA A 141 -4.27 2.65 -11.86
CA ALA A 141 -3.19 1.85 -12.44
C ALA A 141 -3.68 0.52 -13.05
N ARG A 142 -4.77 -0.07 -12.54
CA ARG A 142 -5.37 -1.29 -13.11
C ARG A 142 -6.09 -1.06 -14.45
N TYR A 143 -6.45 0.18 -14.76
CA TYR A 143 -6.96 0.56 -16.07
C TYR A 143 -5.84 0.82 -17.06
N ALA A 144 -4.78 1.53 -16.64
CA ALA A 144 -3.62 1.83 -17.48
C ALA A 144 -2.77 0.59 -17.82
N ALA A 145 -2.61 -0.37 -16.91
CA ALA A 145 -1.74 -1.53 -17.10
C ALA A 145 -2.39 -2.72 -17.87
N SER A 146 -3.51 -2.48 -18.57
CA SER A 146 -4.31 -3.53 -19.23
C SER A 146 -4.08 -3.52 -20.74
N PRO A 147 -3.82 -4.67 -21.42
CA PRO A 147 -3.86 -6.04 -20.90
C PRO A 147 -2.55 -6.50 -20.26
N ALA A 148 -2.63 -7.27 -19.18
CA ALA A 148 -1.49 -7.99 -18.63
C ALA A 148 -1.06 -9.10 -19.60
N VAL A 149 0.24 -9.19 -19.89
CA VAL A 149 0.82 -10.23 -20.77
C VAL A 149 0.80 -11.61 -20.11
N HIS A 150 0.74 -11.66 -18.77
CA HIS A 150 0.70 -12.89 -17.99
C HIS A 150 -0.54 -12.92 -17.09
N PRO A 151 -1.34 -13.99 -17.15
CA PRO A 151 -2.46 -14.19 -16.23
C PRO A 151 -1.99 -14.12 -14.78
N SER A 152 -2.67 -13.33 -13.96
CA SER A 152 -2.39 -13.18 -12.54
C SER A 152 -3.66 -13.34 -11.71
N TRP A 153 -3.53 -13.66 -10.43
CA TRP A 153 -4.69 -13.70 -9.51
C TRP A 153 -5.44 -12.35 -9.46
N ARG A 154 -4.77 -11.24 -9.83
CA ARG A 154 -5.38 -9.90 -9.91
C ARG A 154 -6.37 -9.77 -11.06
N ASP A 155 -6.34 -10.67 -12.03
CA ASP A 155 -7.30 -10.70 -13.15
C ASP A 155 -8.67 -11.19 -12.69
N GLY A 156 -8.70 -12.02 -11.64
CA GLY A 156 -9.93 -12.45 -10.97
C GLY A 156 -10.60 -11.37 -10.11
N VAL A 157 -9.91 -10.25 -9.84
CA VAL A 157 -10.46 -9.13 -9.08
C VAL A 157 -11.19 -8.19 -10.04
N PRO A 158 -12.49 -7.89 -9.87
CA PRO A 158 -13.16 -6.87 -10.67
C PRO A 158 -12.44 -5.52 -10.63
N LYS A 159 -12.41 -4.79 -11.76
CA LYS A 159 -11.96 -3.39 -11.75
C LYS A 159 -12.99 -2.55 -11.00
N ALA A 160 -12.54 -1.58 -10.22
CA ALA A 160 -13.43 -0.67 -9.48
C ALA A 160 -14.22 0.22 -10.44
N ASP A 161 -15.32 0.83 -9.99
CA ASP A 161 -16.13 1.69 -10.84
C ASP A 161 -15.27 2.78 -11.53
N PRO A 162 -15.33 2.93 -12.86
CA PRO A 162 -14.44 3.82 -13.60
C PRO A 162 -14.75 5.31 -13.32
N VAL A 163 -16.00 5.67 -13.01
CA VAL A 163 -16.38 7.06 -12.69
C VAL A 163 -15.80 7.45 -11.33
N LEU A 164 -15.96 6.59 -10.32
CA LEU A 164 -15.38 6.81 -9.00
C LEU A 164 -13.85 6.78 -9.03
N THR A 165 -13.27 5.89 -9.84
CA THR A 165 -11.82 5.84 -10.07
C THR A 165 -11.31 7.16 -10.66
N TRP A 166 -11.94 7.65 -11.73
CA TRP A 166 -11.59 8.93 -12.34
C TRP A 166 -11.70 10.08 -11.34
N ARG A 167 -12.86 10.18 -10.68
CA ARG A 167 -13.18 11.22 -9.69
C ARG A 167 -12.14 11.25 -8.57
N GLY A 168 -11.84 10.10 -7.98
CA GLY A 168 -10.87 9.97 -6.91
C GLY A 168 -9.44 10.29 -7.38
N ALA A 169 -9.05 9.79 -8.55
CA ALA A 169 -7.70 10.00 -9.06
C ALA A 169 -7.46 11.45 -9.49
N ARG A 170 -8.50 12.14 -10.00
CA ARG A 170 -8.44 13.57 -10.27
C ARG A 170 -8.24 14.38 -9.00
N LEU A 171 -8.95 14.05 -7.92
CA LEU A 171 -8.72 14.68 -6.62
C LEU A 171 -7.32 14.35 -6.09
N ALA A 172 -6.85 13.11 -6.25
CA ALA A 172 -5.49 12.70 -5.86
C ALA A 172 -4.42 13.49 -6.61
N SER A 173 -4.55 13.67 -7.92
CA SER A 173 -3.66 14.49 -8.75
C SER A 173 -3.51 15.92 -8.22
N LEU A 174 -4.63 16.56 -7.83
CA LEU A 174 -4.60 17.91 -7.25
C LEU A 174 -3.91 17.97 -5.88
N ARG A 175 -3.92 16.86 -5.13
CA ARG A 175 -3.32 16.76 -3.79
C ARG A 175 -1.89 16.23 -3.80
N SER A 176 -1.40 15.69 -4.89
CA SER A 176 -0.13 14.95 -4.93
C SER A 176 1.08 15.87 -5.13
N LEU A 177 2.27 15.35 -4.80
CA LEU A 177 3.54 15.98 -5.19
C LEU A 177 3.64 16.15 -6.72
N PRO A 178 4.39 17.15 -7.24
CA PRO A 178 4.44 17.44 -8.68
C PRO A 178 4.75 16.22 -9.57
N GLU A 179 5.76 15.43 -9.21
CA GLU A 179 6.17 14.23 -9.97
C GLU A 179 5.07 13.14 -9.97
N GLN A 180 4.39 12.98 -8.83
CA GLN A 180 3.27 12.03 -8.70
C GLN A 180 2.06 12.50 -9.51
N ARG A 181 1.82 13.82 -9.53
CA ARG A 181 0.74 14.42 -10.32
C ARG A 181 0.91 14.11 -11.80
N GLU A 182 2.09 14.31 -12.37
CA GLU A 182 2.35 14.02 -13.79
C GLU A 182 2.04 12.56 -14.13
N ARG A 183 2.49 11.62 -13.29
CA ARG A 183 2.20 10.19 -13.45
C ARG A 183 0.70 9.87 -13.34
N ILE A 184 -0.02 10.52 -12.43
CA ILE A 184 -1.47 10.32 -12.28
C ILE A 184 -2.22 10.87 -13.50
N GLU A 185 -1.85 12.05 -13.99
CA GLU A 185 -2.45 12.65 -15.19
C GLU A 185 -2.20 11.79 -16.44
N TYR A 186 -1.00 11.21 -16.57
CA TYR A 186 -0.71 10.24 -17.61
C TYR A 186 -1.67 9.03 -17.55
N ASN A 187 -1.82 8.40 -16.39
CA ASN A 187 -2.72 7.27 -16.23
C ASN A 187 -4.20 7.64 -16.43
N LEU A 188 -4.62 8.87 -16.09
CA LEU A 188 -5.96 9.39 -16.40
C LEU A 188 -6.16 9.50 -17.92
N ALA A 189 -5.15 9.94 -18.66
CA ALA A 189 -5.21 9.98 -20.12
C ALA A 189 -5.36 8.56 -20.73
N GLU A 190 -4.65 7.57 -20.19
CA GLU A 190 -4.81 6.17 -20.59
C GLU A 190 -6.23 5.65 -20.31
N LEU A 191 -6.77 5.90 -19.11
CA LEU A 191 -8.16 5.55 -18.79
C LEU A 191 -9.17 6.22 -19.75
N ARG A 192 -8.93 7.48 -20.12
CA ARG A 192 -9.76 8.19 -21.09
C ARG A 192 -9.73 7.54 -22.47
N ALA A 193 -8.55 7.10 -22.91
CA ALA A 193 -8.35 6.47 -24.22
C ALA A 193 -9.11 5.14 -24.36
N LEU A 194 -9.41 4.45 -23.25
CA LEU A 194 -10.24 3.24 -23.25
C LEU A 194 -11.70 3.47 -23.68
N GLY A 195 -12.18 4.73 -23.70
CA GLY A 195 -13.53 5.06 -24.15
C GLY A 195 -14.67 4.56 -23.25
N ILE A 196 -14.35 4.07 -22.04
CA ILE A 196 -15.33 3.54 -21.09
C ILE A 196 -16.09 4.62 -20.30
N LEU A 197 -15.61 5.87 -20.34
CA LEU A 197 -16.24 7.03 -19.73
C LEU A 197 -16.69 8.00 -20.82
N SER A 198 -17.93 8.47 -20.73
CA SER A 198 -18.43 9.54 -21.58
C SER A 198 -17.78 10.90 -21.22
N PRO A 199 -17.71 11.85 -22.17
CA PRO A 199 -17.21 13.21 -21.89
C PRO A 199 -17.94 13.91 -20.73
N THR A 200 -19.25 13.66 -20.60
CA THR A 200 -20.07 14.20 -19.50
C THR A 200 -19.68 13.62 -18.15
N GLN A 201 -19.43 12.31 -18.06
CA GLN A 201 -18.97 11.67 -16.82
C GLN A 201 -17.60 12.22 -16.38
N ILE A 202 -16.67 12.39 -17.33
CA ILE A 202 -15.36 13.00 -17.07
C ILE A 202 -15.53 14.43 -16.55
N SER A 203 -16.30 15.26 -17.25
CA SER A 203 -16.51 16.66 -16.86
C SER A 203 -17.15 16.80 -15.48
N GLN A 204 -18.13 15.96 -15.15
CA GLN A 204 -18.77 15.97 -13.82
C GLN A 204 -17.81 15.52 -12.72
N ALA A 205 -17.00 14.49 -12.98
CA ALA A 205 -16.00 14.00 -12.04
C ALA A 205 -14.90 15.03 -11.79
N ASP A 206 -14.44 15.72 -12.85
CA ASP A 206 -13.45 16.80 -12.76
C ASP A 206 -13.99 18.00 -11.95
N ALA A 207 -15.23 18.41 -12.22
CA ALA A 207 -15.88 19.48 -11.48
C ALA A 207 -16.02 19.15 -10.00
N TRP A 208 -16.41 17.90 -9.68
CA TRP A 208 -16.47 17.43 -8.30
C TRP A 208 -15.10 17.46 -7.62
N ALA A 209 -14.05 17.00 -8.30
CA ALA A 209 -12.69 16.95 -7.75
C ALA A 209 -12.15 18.35 -7.46
N ALA A 210 -12.33 19.28 -8.41
CA ALA A 210 -11.93 20.68 -8.25
C ALA A 210 -12.69 21.35 -7.09
N ALA A 211 -14.01 21.18 -7.02
CA ALA A 211 -14.83 21.74 -5.94
C ALA A 211 -14.45 21.17 -4.57
N THR A 212 -14.16 19.87 -4.50
CA THR A 212 -13.74 19.20 -3.26
C THR A 212 -12.36 19.66 -2.83
N PHE A 213 -11.41 19.77 -3.75
CA PHE A 213 -10.08 20.34 -3.49
C PHE A 213 -10.17 21.75 -2.93
N ALA A 214 -10.91 22.64 -3.62
CA ALA A 214 -11.07 24.03 -3.20
C ALA A 214 -11.67 24.15 -1.79
N ARG A 215 -12.68 23.32 -1.48
CA ARG A 215 -13.39 23.36 -0.19
C ARG A 215 -12.59 22.76 0.97
N GLN A 216 -11.84 21.68 0.74
CA GLN A 216 -11.29 20.84 1.82
C GLN A 216 -9.77 20.85 1.91
N PHE A 217 -9.07 21.15 0.81
CA PHE A 217 -7.62 20.93 0.70
C PHE A 217 -6.86 22.16 0.20
N SER A 218 -7.56 23.23 -0.21
CA SER A 218 -6.93 24.47 -0.63
C SER A 218 -6.01 25.02 0.47
N GLY A 219 -4.77 25.34 0.10
CA GLY A 219 -3.76 25.83 1.04
C GLY A 219 -3.09 24.76 1.90
N GLN A 220 -3.47 23.49 1.77
CA GLN A 220 -2.76 22.39 2.43
C GLN A 220 -1.54 21.96 1.61
N ALA A 221 -0.53 21.46 2.31
CA ALA A 221 0.63 20.88 1.65
C ALA A 221 0.24 19.65 0.82
N PRO A 222 0.88 19.41 -0.33
CA PRO A 222 0.70 18.17 -1.07
C PRO A 222 1.02 16.94 -0.23
N ILE A 223 0.33 15.83 -0.53
CA ILE A 223 0.55 14.53 0.10
C ILE A 223 1.40 13.65 -0.80
N ASN A 224 2.19 12.78 -0.18
CA ASN A 224 2.81 11.66 -0.87
C ASN A 224 1.80 10.51 -0.95
N VAL A 225 1.19 10.30 -2.13
CA VAL A 225 0.19 9.23 -2.34
C VAL A 225 0.80 7.83 -2.41
N ASP A 226 2.12 7.73 -2.60
CA ASP A 226 2.88 6.48 -2.61
C ASP A 226 3.48 6.16 -1.23
N ALA A 227 3.31 7.04 -0.23
CA ALA A 227 3.83 6.79 1.11
C ALA A 227 3.24 5.49 1.64
N ALA A 228 4.12 4.58 2.08
CA ALA A 228 3.72 3.32 2.71
C ALA A 228 2.70 3.63 3.80
N GLU A 229 1.51 3.06 3.66
CA GLU A 229 0.45 3.32 4.61
C GLU A 229 0.83 2.69 5.94
N GLN A 230 0.87 3.53 6.96
CA GLN A 230 1.07 3.07 8.32
C GLN A 230 -0.24 2.45 8.80
N CYS A 231 -0.54 1.24 8.33
CA CYS A 231 -1.77 0.51 8.67
C CYS A 231 -1.96 0.26 10.16
N TYR A 232 -0.91 0.54 10.94
CA TYR A 232 -0.80 0.44 12.38
C TYR A 232 -1.10 1.74 13.15
N SER A 233 -1.25 2.90 12.49
CA SER A 233 -1.39 4.19 13.18
C SER A 233 -2.82 4.77 13.19
N SER A 234 -3.79 4.12 12.56
CA SER A 234 -5.19 4.54 12.66
C SER A 234 -5.82 4.11 13.99
N PRO A 235 -6.41 5.06 14.76
CA PRO A 235 -7.10 4.79 16.02
C PRO A 235 -8.30 3.86 15.91
N GLY A 236 -8.77 3.50 14.71
CA GLY A 236 -9.93 2.61 14.55
C GLY A 236 -9.57 1.17 14.18
N VAL A 237 -8.31 0.89 13.88
CA VAL A 237 -7.75 -0.47 13.73
C VAL A 237 -7.29 -1.00 15.10
N ALA A 238 -7.15 -0.11 16.08
CA ALA A 238 -7.15 -0.41 17.51
C ALA A 238 -8.55 -0.09 18.09
N PRO A 239 -9.17 -0.94 18.91
CA PRO A 239 -10.22 -0.48 19.81
C PRO A 239 -9.71 0.54 20.82
#